data_AF-A0A165XKV6-F1
#
_entry.id   AF-A0A165XKV6-F1
#
_cell.length_a   1.000
_cell.length_b   1.000
_cell.length_c   1.000
_cell.angle_alpha   90.00
_cell.angle_beta   90.00
_cell.angle_gamma   90.00
#
_symmetry.space_group_name_H-M   'P 1'
#
loop_
_entity.id
_entity.type
_entity.pdbx_description
1 polymer ?
#
loop_
_entity_poly.entity_id
_entity_poly.type
_entity_poly.pdbx_seq_one_letter_code
_entity_poly.pdbx_strand_id
1 'polypeptide(L)'
;MQIDLRHLNAEDISSLNIKELMTIENDLENGLMNIGEKRRESYKRMQKDGQRLEEENMQLRYVYQQQMEAMAGKVRDIENEFNHLKVNDQSYEAQMPFAFRLQPNQPNLHNQMLLD
;
A
#
# COMPACT_ATOMS: atom_id res chain seq x y z
N MET A 1 -27.73 -34.27 -4.88
CA MET A 1 -27.13 -32.96 -4.60
C MET A 1 -27.93 -32.14 -3.58
N GLN A 2 -29.21 -31.79 -3.81
CA GLN A 2 -29.99 -31.01 -2.82
C GLN A 2 -30.23 -31.79 -1.50
N ILE A 3 -30.55 -33.09 -1.59
CA ILE A 3 -30.71 -33.95 -0.42
C ILE A 3 -29.40 -34.04 0.36
N ASP A 4 -28.28 -34.26 -0.34
CA ASP A 4 -26.95 -34.34 0.28
C ASP A 4 -26.55 -33.04 1.01
N LEU A 5 -26.89 -31.87 0.44
CA LEU A 5 -26.64 -30.58 1.08
C LEU A 5 -27.47 -30.39 2.36
N ARG A 6 -28.71 -30.88 2.38
CA ARG A 6 -29.54 -30.88 3.59
C ARG A 6 -28.91 -31.74 4.68
N HIS A 7 -28.44 -32.93 4.34
CA HIS A 7 -27.75 -33.80 5.30
C HIS A 7 -26.44 -33.17 5.82
N LEU A 8 -25.66 -32.53 4.96
CA LEU A 8 -24.47 -31.78 5.37
C LEU A 8 -24.80 -30.59 6.29
N ASN A 9 -26.00 -30.02 6.17
CA ASN A 9 -26.54 -28.98 7.06
C ASN A 9 -27.20 -29.53 8.33
N ALA A 10 -27.03 -30.82 8.63
CA ALA A 10 -27.67 -31.51 9.75
C ALA A 10 -29.21 -31.60 9.67
N GLU A 11 -29.78 -31.49 8.47
CA GLU A 11 -31.21 -31.72 8.21
C GLU A 11 -31.46 -33.19 7.81
N ASP A 12 -32.67 -33.69 8.07
CA ASP A 12 -33.11 -35.06 7.71
C ASP A 12 -32.19 -36.21 8.18
N ILE A 13 -31.35 -35.99 9.21
CA ILE A 13 -30.35 -36.96 9.69
C ILE A 13 -30.98 -38.28 10.16
N SER A 14 -32.20 -38.25 10.69
CA SER A 14 -32.93 -39.45 11.13
C SER A 14 -33.31 -40.39 9.98
N SER A 15 -33.24 -39.92 8.73
CA SER A 15 -33.48 -40.75 7.53
C SER A 15 -32.26 -41.56 7.09
N LEU A 16 -31.08 -41.29 7.66
CA LEU A 16 -29.81 -41.89 7.26
C LEU A 16 -29.48 -43.13 8.07
N ASN A 17 -28.84 -44.09 7.41
CA ASN A 17 -28.25 -45.25 8.09
C ASN A 17 -26.83 -44.95 8.62
N ILE A 18 -26.30 -45.85 9.44
CA ILE A 18 -24.98 -45.68 10.09
C ILE A 18 -23.84 -45.47 9.07
N LYS A 19 -23.87 -46.13 7.91
CA LYS A 19 -22.82 -46.00 6.88
C LYS A 19 -22.87 -44.63 6.20
N GLU A 20 -24.07 -44.14 5.93
CA GLU A 20 -24.29 -42.81 5.36
C GLU A 20 -23.83 -41.73 6.34
N LEU A 21 -24.13 -41.90 7.64
CA LEU A 21 -23.68 -40.98 8.69
C LEU A 21 -22.16 -40.93 8.82
N MET A 22 -21.48 -42.09 8.83
CA MET A 22 -20.01 -42.15 8.84
C MET A 22 -19.38 -41.48 7.61
N THR A 23 -20.03 -41.60 6.45
CA THR A 23 -19.55 -40.97 5.21
C THR A 23 -19.61 -39.45 5.32
N ILE A 24 -20.74 -38.92 5.80
CA ILE A 24 -20.93 -37.48 6.01
C ILE A 24 -19.96 -36.93 7.04
N GLU A 25 -19.75 -37.64 8.15
CA GLU A 25 -18.80 -37.24 9.19
C GLU A 25 -17.39 -37.10 8.61
N ASN A 26 -16.92 -38.11 7.88
CA ASN A 26 -15.63 -38.08 7.22
C ASN A 26 -15.53 -36.95 6.17
N ASP A 27 -16.57 -36.72 5.37
CA ASP A 27 -16.58 -35.66 4.36
C ASP A 27 -16.54 -34.26 5.02
N LEU A 28 -17.27 -34.07 6.12
CA LEU A 28 -17.25 -32.83 6.90
C LEU A 28 -15.90 -32.59 7.58
N GLU A 29 -15.31 -33.61 8.20
CA GLU A 29 -13.99 -33.52 8.83
C GLU A 29 -12.92 -33.14 7.79
N ASN A 30 -12.90 -33.84 6.64
CA ASN A 30 -11.99 -33.53 5.54
C ASN A 30 -12.23 -32.13 4.96
N GLY A 31 -13.50 -31.73 4.80
CA GLY A 31 -13.88 -30.40 4.34
C GLY A 31 -13.37 -29.29 5.27
N LEU A 32 -13.56 -29.45 6.58
CA LEU A 32 -13.09 -28.52 7.61
C LEU A 32 -11.57 -28.42 7.63
N MET A 33 -10.88 -29.56 7.58
CA MET A 33 -9.41 -29.61 7.50
C MET A 33 -8.90 -28.83 6.28
N ASN A 34 -9.43 -29.14 5.09
CA ASN A 34 -9.04 -28.48 3.84
C ASN A 34 -9.31 -26.96 3.85
N ILE A 35 -10.46 -26.54 4.37
CA ILE A 35 -10.79 -25.11 4.51
C ILE A 35 -9.81 -24.44 5.48
N GLY A 36 -9.50 -25.08 6.60
CA GLY A 36 -8.52 -24.60 7.58
C GLY A 36 -7.13 -24.43 6.97
N GLU A 37 -6.68 -25.38 6.16
CA GLU A 37 -5.40 -25.30 5.43
C GLU A 37 -5.39 -24.15 4.43
N LYS A 38 -6.41 -24.03 3.60
CA LYS A 38 -6.53 -22.93 2.63
C LYS A 38 -6.55 -21.56 3.31
N ARG A 39 -7.29 -21.41 4.42
CA ARG A 39 -7.32 -20.17 5.22
C ARG A 39 -5.94 -19.83 5.75
N ARG A 40 -5.24 -20.82 6.32
CA ARG A 40 -3.88 -20.65 6.85
C ARG A 40 -2.89 -20.25 5.77
N GLU A 41 -2.93 -20.88 4.60
CA GLU A 41 -2.08 -20.53 3.47
C GLU A 41 -2.36 -19.12 2.97
N SER A 42 -3.63 -18.75 2.81
CA SER A 42 -4.02 -17.40 2.38
C SER A 42 -3.50 -16.34 3.35
N TYR A 43 -3.64 -16.58 4.65
CA TYR A 43 -3.11 -15.68 5.68
C TYR A 43 -1.58 -15.56 5.61
N LYS A 44 -0.87 -16.68 5.45
CA LYS A 44 0.59 -16.68 5.29
C LYS A 44 1.06 -15.90 4.05
N ARG A 45 0.35 -16.03 2.91
CA ARG A 45 0.66 -15.27 1.70
C ARG A 45 0.46 -13.77 1.93
N MET A 46 -0.68 -13.39 2.49
CA MET A 46 -0.98 -12.00 2.82
C MET A 46 0.06 -11.38 3.77
N GLN A 47 0.52 -12.12 4.78
CA GLN A 47 1.57 -11.65 5.69
C GLN A 47 2.90 -11.43 4.96
N LYS A 48 3.32 -12.36 4.09
CA LYS A 48 4.55 -12.23 3.30
C LYS A 48 4.48 -11.07 2.31
N ASP A 49 3.32 -10.87 1.67
CA ASP A 49 3.14 -9.75 0.75
C ASP A 49 3.15 -8.42 1.50
N GLY A 50 2.56 -8.35 2.70
CA GLY A 50 2.66 -7.19 3.58
C GLY A 50 4.11 -6.86 3.95
N GLN A 51 4.90 -7.85 4.37
CA GLN A 51 6.33 -7.68 4.68
C GLN A 51 7.11 -7.16 3.47
N ARG A 52 6.89 -7.76 2.28
CA ARG A 52 7.54 -7.30 1.04
C ARG A 52 7.18 -5.85 0.72
N LEU A 53 5.91 -5.47 0.85
CA LEU A 53 5.47 -4.10 0.60
C LEU A 53 6.08 -3.10 1.60
N GLU A 54 6.21 -3.48 2.87
CA GLU A 54 6.87 -2.64 3.88
C GLU A 54 8.36 -2.45 3.57
N GLU A 55 9.06 -3.52 3.18
CA GLU A 55 10.46 -3.47 2.76
C GLU A 55 10.66 -2.59 1.52
N GLU A 56 9.84 -2.77 0.48
CA GLU A 56 9.89 -1.95 -0.73
C GLU A 56 9.59 -0.48 -0.42
N ASN A 57 8.60 -0.19 0.44
CA ASN A 57 8.28 1.18 0.85
C ASN A 57 9.44 1.82 1.60
N MET A 58 10.10 1.07 2.49
CA MET A 58 11.28 1.54 3.21
C MET A 58 12.42 1.89 2.25
N GLN A 59 12.71 1.02 1.28
CA GLN A 59 13.74 1.27 0.27
C GLN A 59 13.42 2.50 -0.58
N LEU A 60 12.17 2.63 -1.05
CA LEU A 60 11.73 3.77 -1.84
C LEU A 60 11.82 5.08 -1.03
N ARG A 61 11.42 5.07 0.24
CA ARG A 61 11.58 6.22 1.14
C ARG A 61 13.04 6.62 1.29
N TYR A 62 13.92 5.65 1.46
CA TYR A 62 15.36 5.90 1.57
C TYR A 62 15.92 6.54 0.29
N VAL A 63 15.63 5.97 -0.89
CA VAL A 63 16.07 6.52 -2.18
C VAL A 63 15.49 7.92 -2.41
N TYR A 64 14.23 8.13 -2.08
CA TYR A 64 13.57 9.43 -2.19
C TYR A 64 14.25 10.49 -1.30
N GLN A 65 14.55 10.14 -0.05
CA GLN A 65 15.28 11.03 0.86
C GLN A 65 16.67 11.38 0.31
N GLN A 66 17.44 10.38 -0.15
CA GLN A 66 18.76 10.60 -0.75
C GLN A 66 18.68 11.53 -1.97
N GLN A 67 17.65 11.37 -2.83
CA GLN A 67 17.45 12.22 -3.99
C GLN A 67 17.10 13.66 -3.58
N MET A 68 16.25 13.85 -2.58
CA MET A 68 15.88 15.16 -2.05
C MET A 68 17.10 15.89 -1.46
N GLU A 69 17.93 15.20 -0.69
CA GLU A 69 19.16 15.75 -0.12
C GLU A 69 20.17 16.12 -1.22
N ALA A 70 20.37 15.25 -2.21
CA ALA A 70 21.23 15.54 -3.36
C ALA A 70 20.73 16.73 -4.19
N MET A 71 19.41 16.88 -4.34
CA MET A 71 18.81 18.02 -5.04
C MET A 71 18.93 19.31 -4.23
N ALA A 72 18.72 19.25 -2.92
CA ALA A 72 18.94 20.38 -2.02
C ALA A 72 20.42 20.83 -1.99
N GLY A 73 21.36 19.89 -2.02
CA GLY A 73 22.79 20.18 -2.16
C GLY A 73 23.10 20.90 -3.48
N LYS A 74 22.62 20.36 -4.61
CA LYS A 74 22.79 20.99 -5.92
C LYS A 74 22.18 22.40 -6.00
N VAL A 75 21.01 22.62 -5.40
CA VAL A 75 20.40 23.97 -5.33
C VAL A 75 21.29 24.92 -4.55
N ARG A 76 21.82 24.50 -3.40
CA ARG A 76 22.75 25.32 -2.60
C ARG A 76 24.06 25.61 -3.35
N ASP A 77 24.58 24.65 -4.11
CA ASP A 77 25.79 24.85 -4.92
C ASP A 77 25.56 25.87 -6.04
N ILE A 78 24.42 25.79 -6.73
CA ILE A 78 24.01 26.77 -7.76
C ILE A 78 23.79 28.17 -7.14
N GLU A 79 23.15 28.25 -5.97
CA GLU A 79 22.95 29.52 -5.25
C GLU A 79 24.30 30.15 -4.83
N ASN A 80 25.25 29.34 -4.38
CA ASN A 80 26.58 29.80 -4.01
C ASN A 80 27.36 30.29 -5.25
N GLU A 81 27.33 29.55 -6.36
CA GLU A 81 27.98 29.95 -7.62
C GLU A 81 27.39 31.24 -8.18
N PHE A 82 26.07 31.41 -8.12
CA PHE A 82 25.38 32.65 -8.51
C PHE A 82 25.72 33.83 -7.61
N ASN A 83 25.85 33.60 -6.29
CA ASN A 83 26.27 34.63 -5.34
C ASN A 83 27.74 35.04 -5.55
N HIS A 84 28.63 34.10 -5.87
CA HIS A 84 30.03 34.41 -6.20
C HIS A 84 30.16 35.26 -7.47
N LEU A 85 29.33 35.02 -8.49
CA LEU A 85 29.27 35.87 -9.69
C LEU A 85 28.77 37.28 -9.36
N LYS A 86 27.78 37.42 -8.48
CA LYS A 86 27.28 38.74 -8.03
C LYS A 86 28.29 39.55 -7.22
N VAL A 87 29.17 38.90 -6.44
CA VAL A 87 30.19 39.60 -5.66
C VAL A 87 31.30 40.16 -6.56
N ASN A 88 31.55 39.54 -7.72
CA ASN A 88 32.56 40.00 -8.68
C ASN A 88 32.06 41.08 -9.65
N ASP A 89 30.75 41.31 -9.74
CA ASP A 89 30.13 42.24 -10.71
C ASP A 89 29.20 43.26 -10.03
N GLN A 90 29.72 43.97 -9.02
CA GLN A 90 29.08 45.17 -8.47
C GLN A 90 29.03 46.35 -9.49
N SER A 91 29.19 46.10 -10.79
CA SER A 91 29.14 47.11 -11.84
C SER A 91 28.02 46.95 -12.87
N TYR A 92 27.27 45.84 -12.89
CA TYR A 92 26.20 45.62 -13.85
C TYR A 92 24.80 45.56 -13.20
N GLU A 93 24.25 46.74 -12.91
CA GLU A 93 22.81 46.97 -12.99
C GLU A 93 22.34 46.73 -14.44
N ALA A 94 22.09 45.48 -14.81
CA ALA A 94 21.45 45.14 -16.08
C ALA A 94 20.42 44.03 -15.89
N GLN A 95 19.21 44.46 -15.53
CA GLN A 95 17.95 44.00 -16.13
C GLN A 95 17.88 42.49 -16.46
N MET A 96 17.60 41.65 -15.45
CA MET A 96 17.29 40.23 -15.65
C MET A 96 15.88 40.08 -16.30
N PRO A 97 15.73 39.46 -17.48
CA PRO A 97 14.42 39.33 -18.16
C PRO A 97 13.54 38.19 -17.61
N PHE A 98 14.08 37.31 -16.77
CA PHE A 98 13.43 36.07 -16.37
C PHE A 98 13.07 36.10 -14.88
N ALA A 99 12.08 36.91 -14.52
CA ALA A 99 11.38 36.70 -13.26
C ALA A 99 10.58 35.40 -13.38
N PHE A 100 11.09 34.30 -12.83
CA PHE A 100 10.32 33.09 -12.61
C PHE A 100 9.15 33.43 -11.69
N ARG A 101 7.99 33.69 -12.28
CA ARG A 101 6.73 33.80 -11.56
C ARG A 101 6.35 32.40 -11.09
N LEU A 102 6.91 31.99 -9.96
CA LEU A 102 6.32 30.91 -9.17
C LEU A 102 4.95 31.41 -8.74
N GLN A 103 3.89 30.92 -9.40
CA GLN A 103 2.56 31.02 -8.84
C GLN A 103 2.58 30.28 -7.50
N PRO A 104 2.13 30.88 -6.39
CA PRO A 104 2.03 30.17 -5.14
C PRO A 104 1.03 29.02 -5.35
N ASN A 105 1.51 27.79 -5.22
CA ASN A 105 0.67 26.60 -5.15
C ASN A 105 -0.41 26.84 -4.09
N GLN A 106 -1.65 27.04 -4.50
CA GLN A 106 -2.77 27.11 -3.59
C GLN A 106 -3.00 25.69 -3.03
N PRO A 107 -3.01 25.50 -1.70
CA PRO A 107 -3.46 24.25 -1.14
C PRO A 107 -4.97 24.16 -1.34
N ASN A 108 -5.41 23.19 -2.15
CA ASN A 108 -6.82 22.85 -2.25
C ASN A 108 -7.37 22.50 -0.86
N LEU A 109 -8.26 23.34 -0.34
CA LEU A 109 -9.15 23.07 0.78
C LEU A 109 -10.09 21.93 0.38
N HIS A 110 -9.73 20.69 0.67
CA HIS A 110 -10.67 19.57 0.70
C HIS A 110 -10.37 18.72 1.94
N ASN A 111 -10.91 19.15 3.07
CA ASN A 111 -11.33 18.29 4.18
C ASN A 111 -12.10 19.14 5.20
N GLN A 112 -13.35 19.40 4.89
CA GLN A 112 -14.40 19.54 5.91
C GLN A 112 -15.59 18.72 5.42
N MET A 113 -15.56 17.42 5.73
CA MET A 113 -16.80 16.67 5.79
C MET A 113 -17.62 17.28 6.94
N LEU A 114 -18.78 17.82 6.55
CA LEU A 114 -19.88 18.17 7.43
C LEU A 114 -20.13 17.04 8.43
N LEU A 115 -20.00 17.35 9.72
CA LEU A 115 -20.83 16.73 10.75
C LEU A 115 -22.15 17.49 10.74
N ASP A 116 -23.22 16.79 10.39
CA ASP A 116 -24.55 16.84 11.03
C ASP A 116 -25.35 15.60 10.60
#